data_AF-A0A0C9Y771-F1
#
_entry.id   AF-A0A0C9Y771-F1
#
_cell.length_a   1.000
_cell.length_b   1.000
_cell.length_c   1.000
_cell.angle_alpha   90.00
_cell.angle_beta   90.00
_cell.angle_gamma   90.00
#
_symmetry.space_group_name_H-M   'P 1'
#
loop_
_entity.id
_entity.type
_entity.pdbx_description
1 polymer ?
#
loop_
_entity_poly.entity_id
_entity_poly.type
_entity_poly.pdbx_seq_one_letter_code
_entity_poly.pdbx_strand_id
1 'polypeptide(L)'
;MGDPSDLRFVPSSCTTIDWIKVPEASKQLLLKGWGTYYSESDTESDSDSKGSFKKRPLPATIGDLAKMFHESKFFGYMRADLCTLLLDISEFGLAKPLPTATFGLPVGPRFYMKYLEQIWFILFVPGSRDGISGYSPDIPYSDDWFEDTGIARDKALAEDYDAKLCKEVSRIGTLGVVAGKKVAGWVASTLESDLELAQMAEAIMGLPANHPARVQMIQGVFRSRRSSQ
;
A
#
# COMPACT_ATOMS: atom_id res chain seq x y z
N MET A 1 -18.07 -10.77 8.18
CA MET A 1 -17.84 -9.40 7.68
C MET A 1 -16.92 -9.55 6.48
N GLY A 2 -17.30 -8.97 5.33
CA GLY A 2 -16.53 -9.07 4.08
C GLY A 2 -15.12 -8.48 4.22
N ASP A 3 -14.22 -8.96 3.37
CA ASP A 3 -12.79 -8.67 3.45
C ASP A 3 -12.51 -7.19 3.18
N PRO A 4 -11.84 -6.45 4.09
CA PRO A 4 -11.79 -5.00 4.00
C PRO A 4 -10.77 -4.48 3.00
N SER A 5 -9.93 -5.32 2.36
CA SER A 5 -8.92 -4.83 1.43
C SER A 5 -8.65 -5.69 0.20
N ASP A 6 -8.90 -5.12 -0.98
CA ASP A 6 -8.66 -5.73 -2.29
C ASP A 6 -7.96 -4.75 -3.24
N LEU A 7 -6.98 -5.27 -3.97
CA LEU A 7 -6.29 -4.55 -5.03
C LEU A 7 -7.30 -4.14 -6.10
N ARG A 8 -7.37 -2.85 -6.41
CA ARG A 8 -8.30 -2.30 -7.40
C ARG A 8 -7.64 -2.04 -8.73
N PHE A 9 -6.42 -1.51 -8.69
CA PHE A 9 -5.74 -1.09 -9.90
C PHE A 9 -4.23 -1.13 -9.70
N VAL A 10 -3.55 -1.70 -10.68
CA VAL A 10 -2.10 -1.58 -10.86
C VAL A 10 -1.93 -1.19 -12.32
N PRO A 11 -1.48 0.03 -12.63
CA PRO A 11 -1.08 0.36 -13.99
C PRO A 11 -0.08 -0.68 -14.49
N SER A 12 -0.14 -1.06 -15.77
CA SER A 12 0.74 -2.09 -16.35
C SER A 12 2.21 -1.75 -16.07
N SER A 13 2.76 -2.34 -15.01
CA SER A 13 4.08 -2.06 -14.48
C SER A 13 4.87 -3.37 -14.49
N CYS A 14 5.59 -3.59 -15.58
CA CYS A 14 6.61 -4.64 -15.68
C CYS A 14 7.91 -4.20 -14.99
N THR A 15 7.84 -3.30 -14.00
CA THR A 15 9.02 -2.75 -13.35
C THR A 15 9.64 -3.81 -12.46
N THR A 16 10.81 -4.28 -12.86
CA THR A 16 11.59 -5.28 -12.13
C THR A 16 12.09 -4.71 -10.81
N ILE A 17 12.11 -5.54 -9.77
CA ILE A 17 12.70 -5.23 -8.47
C ILE A 17 14.07 -5.91 -8.37
N ASP A 18 15.12 -5.12 -8.16
CA ASP A 18 16.47 -5.61 -7.92
C ASP A 18 16.67 -5.96 -6.43
N TRP A 19 16.26 -7.17 -6.07
CA TRP A 19 16.41 -7.69 -4.70
C TRP A 19 17.85 -7.89 -4.24
N ILE A 20 18.85 -7.79 -5.13
CA ILE A 20 20.26 -7.85 -4.70
C ILE A 20 20.62 -6.60 -3.91
N LYS A 21 20.06 -5.44 -4.31
CA LYS A 21 20.32 -4.14 -3.69
C LYS A 21 19.46 -3.85 -2.47
N VAL A 22 18.28 -4.46 -2.37
CA VAL A 22 17.39 -4.28 -1.21
C VAL A 22 18.03 -4.87 0.06
N PRO A 23 17.96 -4.20 1.22
CA PRO A 23 18.47 -4.74 2.48
C PRO A 23 17.90 -6.12 2.82
N GLU A 24 18.74 -6.99 3.38
CA GLU A 24 18.33 -8.36 3.72
C GLU A 24 17.22 -8.40 4.77
N ALA A 25 17.25 -7.48 5.75
CA ALA A 25 16.19 -7.38 6.75
C ALA A 25 14.80 -7.19 6.12
N SER A 26 14.71 -6.37 5.07
CA SER A 26 13.46 -6.07 4.36
C SER A 26 12.98 -7.25 3.52
N LYS A 27 13.90 -8.02 2.92
CA LYS A 27 13.56 -9.31 2.27
C LYS A 27 12.98 -10.31 3.27
N GLN A 28 13.62 -10.46 4.42
CA GLN A 28 13.14 -11.35 5.47
C GLN A 28 11.79 -10.90 6.04
N LEU A 29 11.59 -9.59 6.18
CA LEU A 29 10.31 -9.02 6.57
C LEU A 29 9.21 -9.40 5.58
N LEU A 30 9.45 -9.17 4.28
CA LEU A 30 8.48 -9.49 3.23
C LEU A 30 8.12 -10.99 3.26
N LEU A 31 9.13 -11.86 3.32
CA LEU A 31 8.90 -13.30 3.29
C LEU A 31 8.23 -13.83 4.57
N LYS A 32 8.52 -13.24 5.73
CA LYS A 32 7.87 -13.60 7.00
C LYS A 32 6.41 -13.14 7.05
N GLY A 33 6.10 -11.98 6.46
CA GLY A 33 4.74 -11.44 6.44
C GLY A 33 3.86 -12.04 5.35
N TRP A 34 4.39 -12.17 4.13
CA TRP A 34 3.61 -12.46 2.90
C TRP A 34 4.20 -13.58 2.05
N GLY A 35 5.31 -14.17 2.49
CA GLY A 35 6.00 -15.24 1.76
C GLY A 35 5.42 -16.63 1.97
N THR A 36 4.32 -16.80 2.71
CA THR A 36 3.69 -18.11 2.93
C THR A 36 2.24 -18.11 2.47
N TYR A 37 1.81 -19.21 1.86
CA TYR A 37 0.41 -19.43 1.50
C TYR A 37 0.03 -20.90 1.70
N TYR A 38 -1.25 -21.13 1.95
CA TYR A 38 -1.81 -22.47 2.04
C TYR A 38 -2.15 -22.96 0.62
N SER A 39 -1.65 -24.14 0.27
CA SER A 39 -1.99 -24.83 -0.98
C SER A 39 -2.67 -26.13 -0.61
N GLU A 40 -3.91 -26.28 -1.05
CA GLU A 40 -4.54 -27.59 -1.13
C GLU A 40 -3.84 -28.35 -2.26
N SER A 41 -3.64 -29.66 -2.08
CA SER A 41 -3.07 -30.51 -3.12
C SER A 41 -4.17 -31.00 -4.03
N ASP A 42 -4.09 -30.71 -5.33
CA ASP A 42 -5.05 -31.12 -6.38
C ASP A 42 -5.07 -32.64 -6.67
N THR A 43 -4.52 -33.47 -5.79
CA THR A 43 -4.62 -34.93 -5.94
C THR A 43 -6.02 -35.37 -5.51
N GLU A 44 -6.94 -35.38 -6.48
CA GLU A 44 -8.14 -36.22 -6.46
C GLU A 44 -7.72 -37.69 -6.34
N SER A 45 -7.52 -38.15 -5.11
CA SER A 45 -7.50 -39.57 -4.81
C SER A 45 -7.83 -39.76 -3.34
N ASP A 46 -8.83 -40.60 -3.11
CA ASP A 46 -9.43 -40.97 -1.84
C ASP A 46 -8.37 -41.22 -0.74
N SER A 47 -8.16 -40.23 0.12
CA SER A 47 -7.81 -40.33 1.55
C SER A 47 -7.16 -39.02 2.01
N ASP A 48 -7.72 -38.41 3.06
CA ASP A 48 -7.12 -37.37 3.90
C ASP A 48 -6.20 -36.36 3.19
N SER A 49 -6.76 -35.54 2.29
CA SER A 49 -6.04 -34.43 1.66
C SER A 49 -5.52 -33.45 2.73
N LYS A 50 -4.23 -33.53 3.04
CA LYS A 50 -3.53 -32.60 3.93
C LYS A 50 -2.91 -31.49 3.09
N GLY A 51 -3.57 -30.33 3.02
CA GLY A 51 -2.95 -29.14 2.45
C GLY A 51 -1.68 -28.75 3.20
N SER A 52 -0.77 -28.06 2.52
CA SER A 52 0.55 -27.70 3.05
C SER A 52 0.86 -26.21 2.86
N PHE A 53 1.64 -25.65 3.80
CA PHE A 53 2.14 -24.29 3.68
C PHE A 53 3.34 -24.26 2.73
N LYS A 54 3.20 -23.51 1.63
CA LYS A 54 4.26 -23.29 0.65
C LYS A 54 4.90 -21.90 0.85
N LYS A 55 6.20 -21.81 0.55
CA LYS A 55 6.93 -20.54 0.52
C LYS A 55 6.90 -19.95 -0.89
N ARG A 56 6.71 -18.65 -0.98
CA ARG A 56 6.78 -17.86 -2.22
C ARG A 56 8.21 -17.36 -2.43
N PRO A 57 8.67 -17.26 -3.69
CA PRO A 57 9.86 -16.51 -3.99
C PRO A 57 9.63 -15.01 -3.78
N LEU A 58 10.71 -14.23 -3.75
CA LEU A 58 10.63 -12.77 -3.84
C LEU A 58 9.97 -12.37 -5.17
N PRO A 59 9.07 -11.37 -5.18
CA PRO A 59 8.34 -10.99 -6.39
C PRO A 59 9.27 -10.32 -7.40
N ALA A 60 9.28 -10.78 -8.66
CA ALA A 60 10.23 -10.27 -9.65
C ALA A 60 9.91 -8.83 -10.08
N THR A 61 8.62 -8.44 -10.05
CA THR A 61 8.14 -7.13 -10.49
C THR A 61 7.23 -6.47 -9.46
N ILE A 62 6.94 -5.17 -9.63
CA ILE A 62 5.91 -4.46 -8.86
C ILE A 62 4.53 -5.10 -9.06
N GLY A 63 4.23 -5.62 -10.25
CA GLY A 63 3.01 -6.39 -10.49
C GLY A 63 2.95 -7.67 -9.64
N ASP A 64 4.05 -8.41 -9.54
CA ASP A 64 4.14 -9.59 -8.69
C ASP A 64 4.02 -9.25 -7.20
N LEU A 65 4.59 -8.12 -6.78
CA LEU A 65 4.48 -7.61 -5.41
C LEU A 65 3.02 -7.24 -5.10
N ALA A 66 2.34 -6.55 -6.01
CA ALA A 66 0.94 -6.20 -5.85
C ALA A 66 0.05 -7.45 -5.79
N LYS A 67 0.34 -8.48 -6.61
CA LYS A 67 -0.34 -9.79 -6.53
C LYS A 67 -0.11 -10.47 -5.18
N MET A 68 1.14 -10.45 -4.68
CA MET A 68 1.47 -10.97 -3.36
C MET A 68 0.69 -10.26 -2.24
N PHE A 69 0.55 -8.94 -2.31
CA PHE A 69 -0.25 -8.15 -1.36
C PHE A 69 -1.75 -8.37 -1.49
N HIS A 70 -2.26 -8.54 -2.71
CA HIS A 70 -3.67 -8.83 -2.95
C HIS A 70 -4.09 -10.15 -2.29
N GLU A 71 -3.31 -11.20 -2.52
CA GLU A 71 -3.60 -12.55 -2.00
C GLU A 71 -3.47 -12.63 -0.46
N SER A 72 -2.85 -11.62 0.15
CA SER A 72 -2.60 -11.55 1.59
C SER A 72 -3.33 -10.42 2.32
N LYS A 73 -4.20 -9.67 1.64
CA LYS A 73 -5.20 -8.74 2.23
C LYS A 73 -4.57 -7.68 3.13
N PHE A 74 -3.67 -6.92 2.52
CA PHE A 74 -2.53 -6.36 3.22
C PHE A 74 -2.70 -4.97 3.90
N PHE A 75 -3.53 -4.06 3.40
CA PHE A 75 -3.46 -2.63 3.77
C PHE A 75 -4.03 -2.22 5.12
N GLY A 76 -4.52 -3.17 5.92
CA GLY A 76 -5.18 -2.81 7.17
C GLY A 76 -4.35 -1.95 8.11
N TYR A 77 -3.02 -1.95 7.96
CA TYR A 77 -2.09 -1.25 8.84
C TYR A 77 -0.83 -0.83 8.06
N MET A 78 -0.67 0.47 7.77
CA MET A 78 0.63 1.07 7.41
C MET A 78 1.56 1.00 8.62
N ARG A 79 2.08 -0.19 8.90
CA ARG A 79 3.00 -0.44 10.02
C ARG A 79 4.37 0.13 9.69
N ALA A 80 5.16 0.42 10.73
CA ALA A 80 6.48 1.00 10.54
C ALA A 80 7.41 0.09 9.72
N ASP A 81 7.31 -1.21 9.96
CA ASP A 81 8.08 -2.22 9.23
C ASP A 81 7.70 -2.30 7.75
N LEU A 82 6.41 -2.21 7.43
CA LEU A 82 5.95 -2.08 6.06
C LEU A 82 6.46 -0.80 5.40
N CYS A 83 6.25 0.36 6.02
CA CYS A 83 6.66 1.63 5.40
C CYS A 83 8.16 1.61 5.10
N THR A 84 8.96 1.03 6.01
CA THR A 84 10.39 0.79 5.79
C THR A 84 10.67 -0.11 4.59
N LEU A 85 9.97 -1.24 4.46
CA LEU A 85 10.10 -2.15 3.31
C LEU A 85 9.79 -1.43 1.98
N LEU A 86 8.72 -0.63 1.92
CA LEU A 86 8.35 0.07 0.68
C LEU A 86 9.36 1.16 0.31
N LEU A 87 9.86 1.89 1.30
CA LEU A 87 10.93 2.87 1.12
C LEU A 87 12.21 2.21 0.62
N ASP A 88 12.59 1.05 1.18
CA ASP A 88 13.76 0.28 0.73
C ASP A 88 13.62 -0.24 -0.71
N ILE A 89 12.42 -0.71 -1.08
CA ILE A 89 12.13 -1.10 -2.47
C ILE A 89 12.27 0.11 -3.38
N SER A 90 11.70 1.26 -2.99
CA SER A 90 11.78 2.51 -3.76
C SER A 90 13.23 2.94 -4.00
N GLU A 91 14.05 2.95 -2.94
CA GLU A 91 15.42 3.46 -2.97
C GLU A 91 16.39 2.51 -3.67
N PHE A 92 16.32 1.22 -3.34
CA PHE A 92 17.35 0.25 -3.73
C PHE A 92 16.87 -0.75 -4.79
N GLY A 93 15.59 -1.13 -4.72
CA GLY A 93 15.01 -2.14 -5.60
C GLY A 93 14.62 -1.60 -6.98
N LEU A 94 14.35 -0.30 -7.11
CA LEU A 94 13.92 0.31 -8.36
C LEU A 94 15.06 1.07 -9.05
N ALA A 95 15.15 0.91 -10.37
CA ALA A 95 16.12 1.63 -11.18
C ALA A 95 15.85 3.14 -11.15
N LYS A 96 16.91 3.94 -10.92
CA LYS A 96 16.82 5.39 -11.04
C LYS A 96 16.35 5.76 -12.45
N PRO A 97 15.38 6.67 -12.58
CA PRO A 97 15.00 7.18 -13.89
C PRO A 97 16.21 7.87 -14.52
N LEU A 98 16.45 7.62 -15.82
CA LEU A 98 17.44 8.42 -16.53
C LEU A 98 16.99 9.89 -16.54
N PRO A 99 17.89 10.86 -16.31
CA PRO A 99 17.58 12.26 -16.48
C PRO A 99 17.07 12.48 -17.92
N THR A 100 15.77 12.69 -18.07
CA THR A 100 15.20 13.09 -19.35
C THR A 100 15.14 14.61 -19.37
N ALA A 101 15.37 15.21 -20.53
CA ALA A 101 15.42 16.67 -20.72
C ALA A 101 14.08 17.39 -20.46
N THR A 102 13.05 16.66 -20.05
CA THR A 102 11.70 17.16 -19.79
C THR A 102 11.61 17.60 -18.34
N PHE A 103 11.19 18.85 -18.11
CA PHE A 103 10.88 19.36 -16.78
C PHE A 103 9.73 18.55 -16.16
N GLY A 104 10.05 17.59 -15.29
CA GLY A 104 9.09 16.85 -14.48
C GLY A 104 9.70 15.61 -13.82
N LEU A 105 9.18 15.23 -12.65
CA LEU A 105 9.54 13.96 -12.03
C LEU A 105 8.86 12.81 -12.79
N PRO A 106 9.60 11.79 -13.24
CA PRO A 106 9.01 10.59 -13.79
C PRO A 106 8.17 9.91 -12.72
N VAL A 107 6.91 9.68 -13.02
CA VAL A 107 5.97 9.05 -12.10
C VAL A 107 6.35 7.58 -11.98
N GLY A 108 6.72 7.15 -10.78
CA GLY A 108 7.11 5.77 -10.56
C GLY A 108 5.96 4.77 -10.62
N PRO A 109 6.28 3.49 -10.38
CA PRO A 109 5.28 2.46 -10.17
C PRO A 109 4.32 2.84 -9.04
N ARG A 110 3.09 2.34 -9.11
CA ARG A 110 2.07 2.58 -8.10
C ARG A 110 1.02 1.49 -8.13
N PHE A 111 0.28 1.37 -7.04
CA PHE A 111 -0.89 0.51 -7.00
C PHE A 111 -1.95 1.10 -6.07
N TYR A 112 -3.18 0.65 -6.29
CA TYR A 112 -4.39 1.12 -5.63
C TYR A 112 -5.12 -0.04 -5.01
N MET A 113 -5.56 0.12 -3.78
CA MET A 113 -6.29 -0.90 -3.02
C MET A 113 -7.47 -0.25 -2.33
N LYS A 114 -8.62 -0.93 -2.31
CA LYS A 114 -9.70 -0.52 -1.42
C LYS A 114 -9.29 -0.88 0.00
N TYR A 115 -9.54 0.02 0.94
CA TYR A 115 -9.52 -0.28 2.36
C TYR A 115 -10.71 0.40 3.03
N LEU A 116 -11.60 -0.39 3.62
CA LEU A 116 -12.89 0.08 4.12
C LEU A 116 -13.66 0.82 3.01
N GLU A 117 -13.97 2.09 3.25
CA GLU A 117 -14.77 2.94 2.36
C GLU A 117 -13.88 3.80 1.45
N GLN A 118 -12.57 3.56 1.41
CA GLN A 118 -11.61 4.44 0.71
C GLN A 118 -10.75 3.64 -0.26
N ILE A 119 -10.32 4.28 -1.34
CA ILE A 119 -9.25 3.79 -2.19
C ILE A 119 -7.95 4.39 -1.70
N TRP A 120 -7.03 3.53 -1.28
CA TRP A 120 -5.69 3.88 -0.90
C TRP A 120 -4.76 3.70 -2.09
N PHE A 121 -3.70 4.52 -2.16
CA PHE A 121 -2.66 4.40 -3.17
C PHE A 121 -1.28 4.52 -2.55
N ILE A 122 -0.32 3.87 -3.20
CA ILE A 122 1.11 4.09 -2.98
C ILE A 122 1.76 4.33 -4.31
N LEU A 123 2.54 5.40 -4.38
CA LEU A 123 3.36 5.79 -5.50
C LEU A 123 4.84 5.77 -5.07
N PHE A 124 5.62 4.93 -5.74
CA PHE A 124 7.06 4.83 -5.53
C PHE A 124 7.79 5.96 -6.27
N VAL A 125 8.93 6.40 -5.73
CA VAL A 125 9.85 7.32 -6.41
C VAL A 125 11.16 6.57 -6.68
N PRO A 126 11.33 6.01 -7.88
CA PRO A 126 12.41 5.07 -8.16
C PRO A 126 13.80 5.63 -7.86
N GLY A 127 14.58 4.87 -7.11
CA GLY A 127 15.94 5.20 -6.73
C GLY A 127 16.07 6.32 -5.69
N SER A 128 14.97 6.71 -5.07
CA SER A 128 14.95 7.60 -3.92
C SER A 128 14.23 6.92 -2.75
N ARG A 129 14.59 7.33 -1.53
CA ARG A 129 13.84 7.01 -0.31
C ARG A 129 12.61 7.91 -0.15
N ASP A 130 12.03 8.32 -1.26
CA ASP A 130 10.79 9.07 -1.31
C ASP A 130 9.67 8.13 -1.77
N GLY A 131 8.48 8.38 -1.26
CA GLY A 131 7.26 7.74 -1.73
C GLY A 131 6.07 8.57 -1.31
N ILE A 132 4.99 8.44 -2.06
CA ILE A 132 3.73 9.13 -1.77
C ILE A 132 2.69 8.07 -1.46
N SER A 133 1.96 8.29 -0.38
CA SER A 133 0.80 7.51 0.02
C SER A 133 -0.40 8.44 0.13
N GLY A 134 -1.59 7.88 0.03
CA GLY A 134 -2.79 8.66 0.24
C GLY A 134 -4.05 7.83 0.06
N TYR A 135 -5.18 8.49 0.26
CA TYR A 135 -6.49 7.86 0.20
C TYR A 135 -7.56 8.81 -0.34
N SER A 136 -8.56 8.22 -1.00
CA SER A 136 -9.73 8.90 -1.49
C SER A 136 -10.62 9.39 -0.34
N PRO A 137 -11.52 10.35 -0.59
CA PRO A 137 -12.71 10.51 0.24
C PRO A 137 -13.49 9.20 0.38
N ASP A 138 -14.34 9.13 1.39
CA ASP A 138 -15.21 7.98 1.61
C ASP A 138 -16.14 7.77 0.40
N ILE A 139 -16.10 6.55 -0.14
CA ILE A 139 -16.95 6.07 -1.21
C ILE A 139 -18.30 5.74 -0.57
N PRO A 140 -19.41 6.31 -1.07
CA PRO A 140 -20.73 6.00 -0.55
C PRO A 140 -20.98 4.49 -0.46
N TYR A 141 -21.57 4.06 0.64
CA TYR A 141 -22.01 2.68 0.80
C TYR A 141 -22.96 2.29 -0.32
N SER A 142 -22.74 1.10 -0.88
CA SER A 142 -23.65 0.49 -1.84
C SER A 142 -23.72 -1.01 -1.60
N ASP A 143 -24.92 -1.58 -1.79
CA ASP A 143 -25.18 -3.00 -1.56
C ASP A 143 -24.32 -3.91 -2.46
N ASP A 144 -23.85 -3.38 -3.58
CA ASP A 144 -23.04 -4.07 -4.60
C ASP A 144 -21.52 -4.02 -4.35
N TRP A 145 -21.07 -3.62 -3.16
CA TRP A 145 -19.65 -3.36 -2.87
C TRP A 145 -18.69 -4.54 -3.10
N PHE A 146 -19.19 -5.76 -2.99
CA PHE A 146 -18.45 -6.99 -3.23
C PHE A 146 -18.82 -7.65 -4.56
N GLU A 147 -19.80 -7.09 -5.27
CA GLU A 147 -20.20 -7.55 -6.59
C GLU A 147 -19.29 -6.96 -7.65
N ASP A 148 -19.26 -7.60 -8.82
CA ASP A 148 -18.42 -7.19 -9.94
C ASP A 148 -18.66 -5.72 -10.33
N THR A 149 -19.87 -5.22 -10.16
CA THR A 149 -20.24 -3.81 -10.43
C THR A 149 -19.57 -2.85 -9.45
N GLY A 150 -19.57 -3.15 -8.15
CA GLY A 150 -18.88 -2.36 -7.14
C GLY A 150 -17.36 -2.38 -7.34
N ILE A 151 -16.80 -3.55 -7.65
CA ILE A 151 -15.38 -3.72 -7.96
C ILE A 151 -14.99 -2.90 -9.20
N ALA A 152 -15.79 -2.96 -10.27
CA ALA A 152 -15.55 -2.20 -11.50
C ALA A 152 -15.63 -0.69 -11.28
N ARG A 153 -16.59 -0.22 -10.47
CA ARG A 153 -16.71 1.19 -10.09
C ARG A 153 -15.48 1.68 -9.33
N ASP A 154 -15.04 0.94 -8.32
CA ASP A 154 -13.90 1.32 -7.50
C ASP A 154 -12.60 1.32 -8.35
N LYS A 155 -12.45 0.36 -9.26
CA LYS A 155 -11.36 0.36 -10.24
C LYS A 155 -11.39 1.58 -11.15
N ALA A 156 -12.55 1.94 -11.71
CA ALA A 156 -12.70 3.11 -12.57
C ALA A 156 -12.35 4.42 -11.83
N LEU A 157 -12.72 4.52 -10.55
CA LEU A 157 -12.33 5.64 -9.70
C LEU A 157 -10.81 5.74 -9.51
N ALA A 158 -10.14 4.61 -9.27
CA ALA A 158 -8.67 4.57 -9.16
C ALA A 158 -7.98 4.95 -10.49
N GLU A 159 -8.52 4.49 -11.63
CA GLU A 159 -7.99 4.79 -12.96
C GLU A 159 -8.15 6.28 -13.34
N ASP A 160 -9.31 6.90 -13.06
CA ASP A 160 -9.53 8.34 -13.28
C ASP A 160 -8.58 9.19 -12.41
N TYR A 161 -8.36 8.77 -11.16
CA TYR A 161 -7.41 9.43 -10.28
C TYR A 161 -5.96 9.28 -10.75
N ASP A 162 -5.56 8.12 -11.27
CA ASP A 162 -4.18 7.86 -11.71
C ASP A 162 -3.67 8.87 -12.73
N ALA A 163 -4.51 9.22 -13.71
CA ALA A 163 -4.19 10.21 -14.72
C ALA A 163 -3.93 11.61 -14.09
N LYS A 164 -4.75 11.99 -13.11
CA LYS A 164 -4.62 13.28 -12.39
C LYS A 164 -3.40 13.28 -11.47
N LEU A 165 -3.19 12.18 -10.73
CA LEU A 165 -2.03 11.97 -9.86
C LEU A 165 -0.74 12.13 -10.65
N CYS A 166 -0.61 11.44 -11.78
CA CYS A 166 0.59 11.50 -12.61
C CYS A 166 0.92 12.93 -13.05
N LYS A 167 -0.09 13.63 -13.58
CA LYS A 167 0.06 15.00 -14.06
C LYS A 167 0.48 15.94 -12.93
N GLU A 168 -0.12 15.80 -11.75
CA GLU A 168 0.17 16.67 -10.64
C GLU A 168 1.52 16.38 -9.99
N VAL A 169 1.86 15.11 -9.75
CA VAL A 169 3.15 14.72 -9.16
C VAL A 169 4.30 15.09 -10.09
N SER A 170 4.17 14.90 -11.40
CA SER A 170 5.19 15.36 -12.35
C SER A 170 5.40 16.88 -12.29
N ARG A 171 4.36 17.65 -11.92
CA ARG A 171 4.42 19.12 -11.80
C ARG A 171 4.99 19.58 -10.46
N ILE A 172 4.54 19.02 -9.34
CA ILE A 172 4.81 19.55 -7.99
C ILE A 172 5.90 18.77 -7.24
N GLY A 173 6.18 17.54 -7.68
CA GLY A 173 7.09 16.62 -7.01
C GLY A 173 6.66 16.22 -5.61
N THR A 174 7.54 15.54 -4.88
CA THR A 174 7.29 15.08 -3.50
C THR A 174 7.16 16.25 -2.52
N LEU A 175 7.97 17.30 -2.69
CA LEU A 175 7.90 18.53 -1.88
C LEU A 175 6.53 19.22 -1.95
N GLY A 176 5.90 19.21 -3.13
CA GLY A 176 4.55 19.75 -3.28
C GLY A 176 3.49 18.96 -2.50
N VAL A 177 3.67 17.64 -2.38
CA VAL A 177 2.78 16.79 -1.57
C VAL A 177 2.87 17.15 -0.09
N VAL A 178 4.09 17.31 0.43
CA VAL A 178 4.34 17.69 1.84
C VAL A 178 3.63 18.99 2.20
N ALA A 179 3.71 19.99 1.32
CA ALA A 179 3.11 21.31 1.55
C ALA A 179 1.57 21.29 1.42
N GLY A 180 1.03 20.55 0.46
CA GLY A 180 -0.40 20.58 0.13
C GLY A 180 -1.26 19.61 0.94
N LYS A 181 -0.69 18.52 1.45
CA LYS A 181 -1.40 17.36 2.06
C LYS A 181 -2.52 16.77 1.20
N LYS A 182 -2.58 17.19 -0.06
CA LYS A 182 -3.54 16.77 -1.07
C LYS A 182 -2.85 16.71 -2.42
N VAL A 183 -3.17 15.67 -3.18
CA VAL A 183 -2.74 15.50 -4.56
C VAL A 183 -3.96 15.05 -5.35
N ALA A 184 -4.23 15.72 -6.47
CA ALA A 184 -5.37 15.48 -7.34
C ALA A 184 -6.72 15.44 -6.58
N GLY A 185 -6.83 16.23 -5.51
CA GLY A 185 -8.02 16.33 -4.66
C GLY A 185 -8.14 15.25 -3.57
N TRP A 186 -7.28 14.23 -3.57
CA TRP A 186 -7.25 13.19 -2.54
C TRP A 186 -6.30 13.58 -1.41
N VAL A 187 -6.50 12.99 -0.22
CA VAL A 187 -5.56 13.19 0.88
C VAL A 187 -4.28 12.45 0.57
N ALA A 188 -3.14 13.10 0.76
CA ALA A 188 -1.84 12.53 0.47
C ALA A 188 -0.80 12.95 1.51
N SER A 189 0.16 12.06 1.71
CA SER A 189 1.29 12.17 2.62
C SER A 189 2.54 11.60 1.93
N THR A 190 3.70 11.74 2.54
CA THR A 190 4.87 10.96 2.15
C THR A 190 4.89 9.65 2.93
N LEU A 191 5.45 8.60 2.33
CA LEU A 191 5.68 7.33 3.04
C LEU A 191 6.58 7.51 4.27
N GLU A 192 7.47 8.52 4.26
CA GLU A 192 8.29 8.88 5.40
C GLU A 192 7.45 9.47 6.55
N SER A 193 6.56 10.41 6.27
CA SER A 193 5.64 10.94 7.30
C SER A 193 4.70 9.86 7.84
N ASP A 194 4.27 8.92 6.99
CA ASP A 194 3.47 7.78 7.43
C ASP A 194 4.28 6.81 8.29
N LEU A 195 5.57 6.60 7.98
CA LEU A 195 6.50 5.84 8.83
C LEU A 195 6.66 6.49 10.20
N GLU A 196 6.90 7.80 10.25
CA GLU A 196 7.03 8.54 11.51
C GLU A 196 5.76 8.42 12.37
N LEU A 197 4.60 8.56 11.74
CA LEU A 197 3.30 8.39 12.41
C LEU A 197 3.13 6.96 12.92
N ALA A 198 3.50 5.96 12.12
CA ALA A 198 3.40 4.55 12.49
C ALA A 198 4.32 4.21 13.68
N GLN A 199 5.57 4.70 13.67
CA GLN A 199 6.51 4.50 14.78
C GLN A 199 6.01 5.18 16.06
N MET A 200 5.47 6.39 15.96
CA MET A 200 4.86 7.09 17.09
C MET A 200 3.66 6.31 17.63
N ALA A 201 2.80 5.79 16.75
CA ALA A 201 1.65 4.97 17.12
C ALA A 201 2.07 3.70 17.86
N GLU A 202 3.05 2.98 17.33
CA GLU A 202 3.59 1.76 17.96
C GLU A 202 4.19 2.07 19.34
N ALA A 203 4.97 3.15 19.47
CA ALA A 203 5.56 3.57 20.73
C ALA A 203 4.49 3.92 21.78
N ILE A 204 3.46 4.68 21.40
CA ILE A 204 2.34 5.04 22.29
C ILE A 204 1.55 3.79 22.71
N MET A 205 1.30 2.88 21.78
CA MET A 205 0.56 1.64 22.07
C MET A 205 1.33 0.68 22.97
N GLY A 206 2.67 0.76 23.00
CA GLY A 206 3.53 0.04 23.94
C GLY A 206 3.46 0.54 25.39
N LEU A 207 2.86 1.70 25.64
CA LEU A 207 2.70 2.24 26.99
C LEU A 207 1.63 1.46 27.79
N PRO A 208 1.67 1.52 29.15
CA PRO A 208 0.62 0.94 29.99
C PRO A 208 -0.78 1.38 29.56
N ALA A 209 -1.78 0.50 29.71
CA ALA A 209 -3.14 0.74 29.22
C ALA A 209 -3.80 2.01 29.80
N ASN A 210 -3.43 2.40 31.02
CA ASN A 210 -3.89 3.61 31.70
C ASN A 210 -3.03 4.84 31.41
N HIS A 211 -1.98 4.74 30.59
CA HIS A 211 -1.13 5.86 30.26
C HIS A 211 -1.93 6.91 29.45
N PRO A 212 -1.90 8.21 29.82
CA PRO A 212 -2.73 9.24 29.18
C PRO A 212 -2.58 9.30 27.66
N ALA A 213 -1.36 9.20 27.14
CA ALA A 213 -1.10 9.21 25.68
C ALA A 213 -1.80 8.04 24.95
N ARG A 214 -1.79 6.84 25.53
CA ARG A 214 -2.45 5.66 24.94
C ARG A 214 -3.96 5.79 24.98
N VAL A 215 -4.50 6.23 26.11
CA VAL A 215 -5.94 6.48 26.27
C VAL A 215 -6.41 7.51 25.25
N GLN A 216 -5.70 8.63 25.12
CA GLN A 216 -6.03 9.70 24.17
C GLN A 216 -5.94 9.23 22.72
N MET A 217 -4.91 8.46 22.35
CA MET A 217 -4.76 7.94 21.00
C MET A 217 -5.94 7.02 20.63
N ILE A 218 -6.27 6.07 21.50
CA ILE A 218 -7.40 5.16 21.29
C ILE A 218 -8.71 5.96 21.16
N GLN A 219 -8.95 6.92 22.07
CA GLN A 219 -10.16 7.76 22.02
C GLN A 219 -10.21 8.65 20.77
N GLY A 220 -9.08 9.21 20.33
CA GLY A 220 -8.98 10.03 19.12
C GLY A 220 -9.33 9.24 17.85
N VAL A 221 -8.82 8.02 17.73
CA VAL A 221 -9.15 7.09 16.64
C VAL A 221 -10.67 6.80 16.62
N PHE A 222 -11.28 6.57 17.78
CA PHE A 222 -12.73 6.32 17.86
C PHE A 222 -13.60 7.57 17.62
N ARG A 223 -13.11 8.77 17.95
CA ARG A 223 -13.84 10.03 17.69
C ARG A 223 -13.83 10.41 16.20
N SER A 224 -12.68 10.26 15.53
CA SER A 224 -12.55 10.52 14.08
C SER A 224 -13.54 9.68 13.26
N ARG A 225 -13.77 8.42 13.67
CA ARG A 225 -14.74 7.52 13.01
C ARG A 225 -16.21 7.89 13.22
N ARG A 226 -16.57 8.72 14.21
CA ARG A 226 -17.96 9.14 14.46
C ARG A 226 -18.33 10.46 13.79
N SER A 227 -17.34 11.27 13.40
CA SER A 227 -17.56 12.54 12.69
C SER A 227 -17.76 12.39 11.18
N SER A 228 -17.62 11.17 10.64
CA SER A 228 -17.81 10.85 9.22
C SER A 228 -19.14 10.16 8.91
N GLN A 229 -20.05 10.02 9.90
CA GLN A 229 -21.42 9.54 9.71
C GLN A 229 -22.42 10.69 9.70
#